data_AF-A0A8J6AS37-F1
#
_entry.id   AF-A0A8J6AS37-F1
#
_cell.length_a   1.000
_cell.length_b   1.000
_cell.length_c   1.000
_cell.angle_alpha   90.00
_cell.angle_beta   90.00
_cell.angle_gamma   90.00
#
_symmetry.space_group_name_H-M   'P 1'
#
loop_
_entity.id
_entity.type
_entity.pdbx_description
1 polymer ?
#
loop_
_entity_poly.entity_id
_entity_poly.type
_entity_poly.pdbx_seq_one_letter_code
_entity_poly.pdbx_strand_id
1 'polypeptide(L)'
;MVTLFQMWVVPLYFTVKLHWWRFLVIWVFFSAVTAFVTFRATRKPLVQTTPRLVYKWFLLIYKISYATGIVGYMAVMFTLFGLNLLFKIKPEDAMDFGISLLFYGLYYGVLERDFAEMCADYMASTIGFYSESGMPTKHLSDSVCAVCGQQIFVDVSEEGIIENTYRLSCNHVWERPHVMYGQLLDWLRYLVAWQPVIIGLVQGINYILGLE
;
A
#
# COMPACT_ATOMS: atom_id res chain seq x y z
N MET A 1 7.87 8.91 -6.88
CA MET A 1 9.22 8.28 -6.88
C MET A 1 10.05 8.67 -5.65
N VAL A 2 10.43 9.94 -5.44
CA VAL A 2 11.31 10.37 -4.32
C VAL A 2 10.74 9.99 -2.95
N THR A 3 9.46 10.26 -2.73
CA THR A 3 8.74 9.92 -1.50
C THR A 3 8.65 8.41 -1.24
N LEU A 4 8.52 7.58 -2.28
CA LEU A 4 8.46 6.12 -2.14
C LEU A 4 9.81 5.57 -1.68
N PHE A 5 10.90 6.06 -2.28
CA PHE A 5 12.26 5.69 -1.85
C PHE A 5 12.51 6.10 -0.40
N GLN A 6 12.11 7.32 -0.03
CA GLN A 6 12.25 7.81 1.35
C GLN A 6 11.45 6.97 2.35
N MET A 7 10.20 6.62 2.03
CA MET A 7 9.37 5.76 2.89
C MET A 7 9.90 4.32 3.01
N TRP A 8 10.61 3.82 2.00
CA TRP A 8 11.21 2.49 2.04
C TRP A 8 12.52 2.46 2.85
N VAL A 9 13.37 3.49 2.73
CA VAL A 9 14.72 3.53 3.34
C VAL A 9 14.70 4.01 4.79
N VAL A 10 13.89 5.01 5.13
CA VAL A 10 13.92 5.64 6.46
C VAL A 10 13.60 4.65 7.58
N PRO A 11 12.52 3.84 7.50
CA PRO A 11 12.21 2.85 8.55
C PRO A 11 13.29 1.77 8.67
N LEU A 12 13.94 1.41 7.56
CA LEU A 12 15.03 0.44 7.57
C LEU A 12 16.25 0.98 8.31
N TYR A 13 16.61 2.24 8.08
CA TYR A 13 17.70 2.90 8.81
C TYR A 13 17.47 2.87 10.33
N PHE A 14 16.28 3.26 10.78
CA PHE A 14 15.93 3.26 12.20
C PHE A 14 15.88 1.85 12.80
N THR A 15 15.29 0.87 12.09
CA THR A 15 15.16 -0.50 12.61
C THR A 15 16.48 -1.26 12.70
N VAL A 16 17.44 -0.97 11.80
CA VAL A 16 18.81 -1.49 11.91
C VAL A 16 19.54 -0.86 13.11
N LYS A 17 19.39 0.45 13.33
CA LYS A 17 19.99 1.15 14.48
C LYS A 17 19.40 0.73 15.82
N LEU A 18 18.10 0.44 15.87
CA LEU A 18 17.37 0.05 17.08
C LEU A 18 17.32 -1.47 17.30
N HIS A 19 18.00 -2.28 16.47
CA HIS A 19 18.01 -3.74 16.53
C HIS A 19 16.61 -4.39 16.57
N TRP A 20 15.66 -3.84 15.82
CA TRP A 20 14.30 -4.39 15.71
C TRP A 20 14.20 -5.51 14.66
N TRP A 21 14.70 -6.69 15.04
CA TRP A 21 14.78 -7.86 14.16
C TRP A 21 13.44 -8.33 13.59
N ARG A 22 12.35 -8.22 14.36
CA ARG A 22 11.01 -8.65 13.92
C ARG A 22 10.54 -7.90 12.68
N PHE A 23 10.70 -6.57 12.68
CA PHE A 23 10.34 -5.74 11.54
C PHE A 23 11.23 -6.05 10.33
N LEU A 24 12.54 -6.21 10.55
CA LEU A 24 13.50 -6.46 9.49
C LEU A 24 13.18 -7.75 8.72
N VAL A 25 12.82 -8.83 9.43
CA VAL A 25 12.43 -10.10 8.78
C VAL A 25 11.18 -9.93 7.91
N ILE A 26 10.13 -9.30 8.44
CA ILE A 26 8.88 -9.06 7.69
C ILE A 26 9.14 -8.17 6.49
N TRP A 27 9.94 -7.12 6.68
CA TRP A 27 10.29 -6.16 5.65
C TRP A 27 11.08 -6.78 4.51
N VAL A 28 12.06 -7.64 4.82
CA VAL A 28 12.87 -8.35 3.80
C VAL A 28 11.98 -9.28 2.99
N PHE A 29 11.13 -10.06 3.66
CA PHE A 29 10.19 -10.95 3.00
C PHE A 29 9.23 -10.18 2.08
N PHE A 30 8.59 -9.14 2.61
CA PHE A 30 7.68 -8.29 1.86
C PHE A 30 8.36 -7.66 0.64
N SER A 31 9.58 -7.12 0.82
CA SER A 31 10.33 -6.47 -0.25
C SER A 31 10.79 -7.46 -1.31
N ALA A 32 11.19 -8.68 -0.94
CA ALA A 32 11.58 -9.71 -1.88
C ALA A 32 10.41 -10.15 -2.77
N VAL A 33 9.22 -10.39 -2.18
CA VAL A 33 8.04 -10.79 -2.96
C VAL A 33 7.54 -9.63 -3.82
N THR A 34 7.49 -8.41 -3.29
CA THR A 34 7.08 -7.23 -4.05
C THR A 34 8.03 -6.97 -5.21
N ALA A 35 9.35 -7.08 -5.01
CA ALA A 35 10.33 -6.96 -6.08
C ALA A 35 10.13 -8.04 -7.16
N PHE A 36 9.82 -9.28 -6.79
CA PHE A 36 9.52 -10.34 -7.75
C PHE A 36 8.26 -10.03 -8.58
N VAL A 37 7.19 -9.56 -7.94
CA VAL A 37 5.93 -9.19 -8.62
C VAL A 37 6.14 -8.00 -9.54
N THR A 38 6.82 -6.94 -9.08
CA THR A 38 7.18 -5.76 -9.89
C THR A 38 8.10 -6.13 -11.05
N PHE A 39 9.06 -7.04 -10.84
CA PHE A 39 9.89 -7.56 -11.93
C PHE A 39 9.03 -8.24 -12.99
N ARG A 40 8.07 -9.09 -12.60
CA ARG A 40 7.16 -9.73 -13.56
C ARG A 40 6.30 -8.70 -14.31
N ALA A 41 5.86 -7.63 -13.64
CA ALA A 41 5.06 -6.55 -14.23
C ALA A 41 5.82 -5.68 -15.24
N THR A 42 7.14 -5.53 -15.07
CA THR A 42 7.99 -4.65 -15.90
C THR A 42 8.66 -5.36 -17.08
N ARG A 43 8.56 -6.70 -17.16
CA ARG A 43 9.17 -7.50 -18.24
C ARG A 43 8.37 -7.38 -19.55
N LYS A 44 9.11 -7.27 -20.66
CA LYS A 44 8.57 -7.28 -22.03
C LYS A 44 8.99 -8.56 -22.77
N PRO A 45 8.08 -9.23 -23.52
CA PRO A 45 6.64 -8.95 -23.62
C PRO A 45 5.89 -9.33 -22.33
N LEU A 46 4.80 -8.61 -22.03
CA LEU A 46 3.97 -8.89 -20.85
C LEU A 46 3.16 -10.16 -21.06
N VAL A 47 3.32 -11.15 -20.17
CA VAL A 47 2.52 -12.38 -20.19
C VAL A 47 1.08 -12.09 -19.73
N GLN A 48 0.06 -12.63 -20.42
CA GLN A 48 -1.36 -12.35 -20.15
C GLN A 48 -1.83 -12.69 -18.72
N THR A 49 -1.17 -13.62 -18.02
CA THR A 49 -1.48 -13.98 -16.63
C THR A 49 -0.83 -13.07 -15.60
N THR A 50 0.17 -12.27 -15.98
CA THR A 50 0.91 -11.39 -15.07
C THR A 50 0.03 -10.35 -14.39
N PRO A 51 -0.87 -9.61 -15.08
CA PRO A 51 -1.74 -8.65 -14.40
C PRO A 51 -2.57 -9.27 -13.28
N ARG A 52 -3.11 -10.48 -13.50
CA ARG A 52 -3.90 -11.18 -12.47
C ARG A 52 -3.07 -11.54 -11.24
N LEU A 53 -1.82 -11.95 -11.43
CA LEU A 53 -0.90 -12.20 -10.32
C LEU A 53 -0.61 -10.91 -9.54
N VAL A 54 -0.32 -9.82 -10.25
CA VAL A 54 0.00 -8.51 -9.69
C VAL A 54 -1.17 -7.98 -8.85
N TYR A 55 -2.39 -7.98 -9.40
CA TYR A 55 -3.58 -7.54 -8.68
C TYR A 55 -3.89 -8.43 -7.47
N LYS A 56 -3.78 -9.76 -7.58
CA LYS A 56 -4.02 -10.67 -6.44
C LYS A 56 -3.02 -10.46 -5.32
N TRP A 57 -1.74 -10.24 -5.64
CA TRP A 57 -0.72 -9.96 -4.65
C TRP A 57 -0.98 -8.66 -3.89
N PHE A 58 -1.18 -7.54 -4.61
CA PHE A 58 -1.43 -6.26 -3.96
C PHE A 58 -2.74 -6.27 -3.17
N LEU A 59 -3.83 -6.81 -3.74
CA LEU A 59 -5.10 -6.94 -3.02
C LEU A 59 -5.00 -7.78 -1.74
N LEU A 60 -4.15 -8.82 -1.73
CA LEU A 60 -3.90 -9.62 -0.53
C LEU A 60 -3.23 -8.78 0.55
N ILE A 61 -2.18 -8.04 0.20
CA ILE A 61 -1.49 -7.14 1.14
C ILE A 61 -2.44 -6.05 1.65
N TYR A 62 -3.28 -5.47 0.78
CA TYR A 62 -4.28 -4.48 1.17
C TYR A 62 -5.23 -5.00 2.24
N LYS A 63 -5.74 -6.23 2.05
CA LYS A 63 -6.65 -6.85 3.03
C LYS A 63 -5.96 -7.11 4.36
N ILE A 64 -4.70 -7.55 4.33
CA ILE A 64 -3.90 -7.80 5.54
C ILE A 64 -3.60 -6.47 6.25
N SER A 65 -3.15 -5.44 5.53
CA SER A 65 -2.79 -4.14 6.08
C SER A 65 -4.01 -3.44 6.68
N TYR A 66 -5.15 -3.49 5.99
CA TYR A 66 -6.44 -2.98 6.46
C TYR A 66 -6.92 -3.71 7.72
N ALA A 67 -6.92 -5.05 7.72
CA ALA A 67 -7.32 -5.83 8.89
C ALA A 67 -6.40 -5.56 10.10
N THR A 68 -5.08 -5.53 9.87
CA THR A 68 -4.09 -5.21 10.91
C THR A 68 -4.30 -3.81 11.48
N GLY A 69 -4.60 -2.82 10.63
CA GLY A 69 -4.92 -1.46 11.04
C GLY A 69 -6.18 -1.37 11.90
N ILE A 70 -7.25 -2.08 11.52
CA ILE A 70 -8.48 -2.13 12.34
C ILE A 70 -8.21 -2.79 13.68
N VAL A 71 -7.51 -3.93 13.71
CA VAL A 71 -7.19 -4.63 14.96
C VAL A 71 -6.32 -3.76 15.86
N GLY A 72 -5.34 -3.06 15.30
CA GLY A 72 -4.51 -2.09 16.03
C GLY A 72 -5.33 -0.93 16.62
N TYR A 73 -6.23 -0.35 15.82
CA TYR A 73 -7.12 0.72 16.29
C TYR A 73 -8.03 0.24 17.42
N MET A 74 -8.64 -0.93 17.27
CA MET A 74 -9.48 -1.53 18.30
C MET A 74 -8.68 -1.81 19.58
N ALA A 75 -7.44 -2.29 19.47
CA ALA A 75 -6.56 -2.49 20.62
C ALA A 75 -6.25 -1.17 21.35
N VAL A 76 -5.93 -0.10 20.63
CA VAL A 76 -5.71 1.23 21.23
C VAL A 76 -6.98 1.76 21.89
N MET A 77 -8.13 1.70 21.21
CA MET A 77 -9.41 2.13 21.80
C MET A 77 -9.73 1.33 23.06
N PHE A 78 -9.54 0.01 23.02
CA PHE A 78 -9.75 -0.87 24.16
C PHE A 78 -8.88 -0.50 25.37
N THR A 79 -7.63 -0.07 25.14
CA THR A 79 -6.76 0.44 26.20
C THR A 79 -7.19 1.80 26.74
N LEU A 80 -7.62 2.72 25.88
CA LEU A 80 -8.04 4.07 26.30
C LEU A 80 -9.32 4.07 27.13
N PHE A 81 -10.26 3.16 26.85
CA PHE A 81 -11.47 2.98 27.67
C PHE A 81 -11.20 2.28 29.01
N GLY A 82 -9.95 1.94 29.33
CA GLY A 82 -9.59 1.26 30.57
C GLY A 82 -10.06 -0.20 30.66
N LEU A 83 -10.62 -0.76 29.58
CA LEU A 83 -11.09 -2.14 29.54
C LEU A 83 -9.95 -3.15 29.64
N ASN A 84 -8.71 -2.75 29.36
CA ASN A 84 -7.53 -3.59 29.58
C ASN A 84 -7.32 -3.97 31.06
N LEU A 85 -7.83 -3.14 31.99
CA LEU A 85 -7.73 -3.38 33.43
C LEU A 85 -8.61 -4.56 33.87
N LEU A 86 -9.72 -4.82 33.16
CA LEU A 86 -10.57 -6.00 33.38
C LEU A 86 -9.83 -7.31 33.11
N PHE A 87 -8.87 -7.29 32.19
CA PHE A 87 -8.05 -8.45 31.82
C PHE A 87 -6.70 -8.50 32.55
N LYS A 88 -6.47 -7.58 33.51
CA LYS A 88 -5.17 -7.41 34.23
C LYS A 88 -3.96 -7.27 33.29
N ILE A 89 -4.18 -6.73 32.09
CA ILE A 89 -3.08 -6.42 31.17
C ILE A 89 -2.57 -5.04 31.55
N LYS A 90 -1.25 -4.83 31.57
CA LYS A 90 -0.73 -3.50 31.84
C LYS A 90 -1.05 -2.55 30.68
N PRO A 91 -1.49 -1.30 30.94
CA PRO A 91 -1.79 -0.32 29.89
C PRO A 91 -0.61 -0.07 28.94
N GLU A 92 0.61 -0.03 29.48
CA GLU A 92 1.87 0.07 28.72
C GLU A 92 1.97 -1.00 27.62
N ASP A 93 1.93 -2.27 27.99
CA ASP A 93 2.11 -3.40 27.06
C ASP A 93 1.01 -3.44 25.97
N ALA A 94 -0.22 -3.12 26.35
CA ALA A 94 -1.34 -3.15 25.42
C ALA A 94 -1.34 -1.96 24.44
N MET A 95 -0.90 -0.78 24.89
CA MET A 95 -0.71 0.38 24.00
C MET A 95 0.45 0.13 23.04
N ASP A 96 1.58 -0.40 23.51
CA ASP A 96 2.72 -0.73 22.66
C ASP A 96 2.35 -1.75 21.57
N PHE A 97 1.56 -2.77 21.93
CA PHE A 97 1.03 -3.73 20.97
C PHE A 97 0.09 -3.08 19.94
N GLY A 98 -0.88 -2.27 20.40
CA GLY A 98 -1.85 -1.60 19.54
C GLY A 98 -1.20 -0.60 18.57
N ILE A 99 -0.27 0.22 19.06
CA ILE A 99 0.50 1.18 18.25
C ILE A 99 1.39 0.45 17.25
N SER A 100 2.04 -0.65 17.65
CA SER A 100 2.87 -1.45 16.74
C SER A 100 2.05 -2.04 15.58
N LEU A 101 0.85 -2.55 15.86
CA LEU A 101 -0.06 -3.06 14.82
C LEU A 101 -0.54 -1.95 13.89
N LEU A 102 -0.92 -0.79 14.44
CA LEU A 102 -1.29 0.38 13.63
C LEU A 102 -0.13 0.81 12.72
N PHE A 103 1.08 0.87 13.25
CA PHE A 103 2.27 1.20 12.47
C PHE A 103 2.46 0.21 11.31
N TYR A 104 2.38 -1.11 11.55
CA TYR A 104 2.50 -2.10 10.49
C TYR A 104 1.38 -2.01 9.45
N GLY A 105 0.13 -1.88 9.88
CA GLY A 105 -1.01 -1.76 8.97
C GLY A 105 -0.90 -0.53 8.07
N LEU A 106 -0.60 0.64 8.65
CA LEU A 106 -0.46 1.88 7.90
C LEU A 106 0.79 1.89 7.02
N TYR A 107 1.94 1.43 7.54
CA TYR A 107 3.20 1.43 6.81
C TYR A 107 3.14 0.59 5.54
N TYR A 108 2.75 -0.69 5.67
CA TYR A 108 2.65 -1.58 4.52
C TYR A 108 1.49 -1.19 3.60
N GLY A 109 0.39 -0.63 4.13
CA GLY A 109 -0.74 -0.15 3.31
C GLY A 109 -0.39 1.04 2.43
N VAL A 110 0.33 2.05 2.95
CA VAL A 110 0.81 3.17 2.11
C VAL A 110 1.79 2.66 1.05
N LEU A 111 2.75 1.85 1.48
CA LEU A 111 3.84 1.41 0.61
C LEU A 111 3.32 0.53 -0.54
N GLU A 112 2.45 -0.43 -0.24
CA GLU A 112 1.81 -1.29 -1.23
C GLU A 112 1.05 -0.49 -2.30
N ARG A 113 0.24 0.49 -1.89
CA ARG A 113 -0.54 1.32 -2.83
C ARG A 113 0.35 2.01 -3.86
N ASP A 114 1.47 2.58 -3.41
CA ASP A 114 2.42 3.25 -4.31
C ASP A 114 3.08 2.25 -5.30
N PHE A 115 3.35 1.02 -4.87
CA PHE A 115 3.85 -0.05 -5.76
C PHE A 115 2.77 -0.56 -6.73
N ALA A 116 1.53 -0.65 -6.29
CA ALA A 116 0.40 -1.08 -7.12
C ALA A 116 0.13 -0.07 -8.25
N GLU A 117 0.13 1.22 -7.96
CA GLU A 117 0.00 2.31 -8.95
C GLU A 117 1.14 2.25 -9.98
N MET A 118 2.39 2.14 -9.51
CA MET A 118 3.55 2.00 -10.39
C MET A 118 3.45 0.77 -11.31
N CYS A 119 3.06 -0.38 -10.78
CA CYS A 119 2.91 -1.60 -11.58
C CYS A 119 1.76 -1.48 -12.59
N ALA A 120 0.66 -0.83 -12.21
CA ALA A 120 -0.46 -0.58 -13.12
C ALA A 120 -0.06 0.30 -14.30
N ASP A 121 0.70 1.38 -14.06
CA ASP A 121 1.19 2.27 -15.11
C ASP A 121 2.16 1.58 -16.09
N TYR A 122 3.08 0.76 -15.57
CA TYR A 122 3.99 -0.02 -16.40
C TYR A 122 3.27 -1.06 -17.25
N MET A 123 2.25 -1.74 -16.71
CA MET A 123 1.45 -2.69 -17.48
C MET A 123 0.62 -1.99 -18.55
N ALA A 124 -0.05 -0.88 -18.20
CA ALA A 124 -0.87 -0.10 -19.13
C ALA A 124 -0.06 0.45 -20.32
N SER A 125 1.13 0.99 -20.06
CA SER A 125 2.06 1.47 -21.10
C SER A 125 2.61 0.35 -21.98
N THR A 126 2.79 -0.86 -21.45
CA THR A 126 3.31 -2.01 -22.19
C THR A 126 2.27 -2.66 -23.12
N ILE A 127 0.98 -2.64 -22.73
CA ILE A 127 -0.10 -3.23 -23.53
C ILE A 127 -0.49 -2.32 -24.72
N GLY A 128 -0.16 -1.03 -24.65
CA GLY A 128 -0.28 -0.09 -25.77
C GLY A 128 -1.66 0.56 -25.92
N PHE A 129 -2.47 0.60 -24.87
CA PHE A 129 -3.77 1.32 -24.89
C PHE A 129 -3.62 2.84 -24.69
N TYR A 130 -2.47 3.30 -24.22
CA TYR A 130 -2.14 4.73 -24.08
C TYR A 130 -0.99 5.09 -25.03
N SER A 131 -1.23 6.05 -25.92
CA SER A 131 -0.18 6.84 -26.57
C SER A 131 -0.12 8.20 -25.86
N GLU A 132 1.08 8.78 -25.71
CA GLU A 132 1.22 10.13 -25.13
C GLU A 132 0.46 11.22 -25.92
N SER A 133 0.01 10.91 -27.14
CA SER A 133 -0.81 11.76 -28.00
C SER A 133 -2.33 11.60 -27.81
N GLY A 134 -2.78 10.82 -26.82
CA GLY A 134 -4.19 10.78 -26.37
C GLY A 134 -5.17 10.03 -27.28
N MET A 135 -4.73 9.48 -28.42
CA MET A 135 -5.59 8.68 -29.30
C MET A 135 -5.29 7.18 -29.16
N PRO A 136 -6.23 6.36 -28.64
CA PRO A 136 -6.04 4.92 -28.49
C PRO A 136 -6.11 4.22 -29.86
N THR A 137 -5.12 3.39 -30.18
CA THR A 137 -4.99 2.72 -31.49
C THR A 137 -5.69 1.35 -31.57
N LYS A 138 -6.23 0.84 -30.46
CA LYS A 138 -6.96 -0.43 -30.41
C LYS A 138 -8.33 -0.25 -29.76
N HIS A 139 -9.39 -0.58 -30.50
CA HIS A 139 -10.74 -0.75 -29.96
C HIS A 139 -10.81 -2.06 -29.17
N LEU A 140 -11.19 -1.97 -27.90
CA LEU A 140 -11.41 -3.10 -27.00
C LEU A 140 -12.92 -3.41 -26.97
N SER A 141 -13.30 -4.68 -27.16
CA SER A 141 -14.68 -5.12 -26.99
C SER A 141 -15.04 -5.25 -25.51
N ASP A 142 -16.26 -4.87 -25.11
CA ASP A 142 -16.73 -4.85 -23.71
C ASP A 142 -16.64 -6.21 -22.97
N SER A 143 -16.47 -7.30 -23.71
CA SER A 143 -16.31 -8.67 -23.19
C SER A 143 -14.86 -9.07 -22.90
N VAL A 144 -13.89 -8.16 -23.10
CA VAL A 144 -12.44 -8.46 -22.98
C VAL A 144 -11.79 -7.50 -22.01
N CYS A 145 -11.05 -8.02 -21.03
CA CYS A 145 -10.36 -7.21 -20.03
C CYS A 145 -9.27 -6.34 -20.68
N ALA A 146 -9.29 -5.03 -20.39
CA ALA A 146 -8.32 -4.06 -20.89
C ALA A 146 -6.87 -4.33 -20.46
N VAL A 147 -6.67 -5.09 -19.38
CA VAL A 147 -5.34 -5.32 -18.81
C VAL A 147 -4.79 -6.70 -19.21
N CYS A 148 -5.59 -7.76 -19.17
CA CYS A 148 -5.11 -9.11 -19.50
C CYS A 148 -5.54 -9.60 -20.89
N GLY A 149 -6.42 -8.88 -21.59
CA GLY A 149 -6.91 -9.27 -22.92
C GLY A 149 -7.75 -10.55 -22.91
N GLN A 150 -8.26 -10.97 -21.75
CA GLN A 150 -9.00 -12.20 -21.56
C GLN A 150 -10.50 -11.96 -21.44
N GLN A 151 -11.31 -12.94 -21.83
CA GLN A 151 -12.77 -12.82 -21.78
C GLN A 151 -13.27 -12.67 -20.34
N ILE A 152 -14.13 -11.67 -20.15
CA ILE A 152 -14.82 -11.39 -18.90
C ILE A 152 -16.07 -12.27 -18.87
N PHE A 153 -16.12 -13.24 -17.95
CA PHE A 153 -17.21 -14.22 -17.85
C PHE A 153 -18.32 -13.84 -16.85
N VAL A 154 -18.20 -12.69 -16.16
CA VAL A 154 -19.13 -12.25 -15.11
C VAL A 154 -19.53 -10.80 -15.36
N ASP A 155 -20.84 -10.54 -15.36
CA ASP A 155 -21.40 -9.19 -15.57
C ASP A 155 -21.25 -8.31 -14.32
N VAL A 156 -21.15 -7.00 -14.51
CA VAL A 156 -20.70 -6.00 -13.51
C VAL A 156 -21.61 -5.90 -12.28
N SER A 157 -22.82 -6.44 -12.37
CA SER A 157 -23.85 -6.34 -11.33
C SER A 157 -23.95 -7.55 -10.38
N GLU A 158 -23.14 -8.60 -10.58
CA GLU A 158 -23.15 -9.78 -9.71
C GLU A 158 -21.79 -10.00 -9.03
N GLU A 159 -21.80 -10.30 -7.72
CA GLU A 159 -20.61 -10.75 -6.99
C GLU A 159 -20.15 -12.09 -7.57
N GLY A 160 -19.10 -12.05 -8.39
CA GLY A 160 -18.57 -13.22 -9.05
C GLY A 160 -17.99 -14.21 -8.04
N ILE A 161 -18.41 -15.47 -8.13
CA ILE A 161 -17.91 -16.59 -7.29
C ILE A 161 -16.40 -16.84 -7.50
N ILE A 162 -15.79 -16.35 -8.60
CA ILE A 162 -14.40 -16.67 -8.99
C ILE A 162 -13.51 -15.42 -9.14
N GLU A 163 -13.96 -14.36 -9.84
CA GLU A 163 -13.25 -13.06 -9.94
C GLU A 163 -14.29 -11.92 -10.06
N ASN A 164 -14.17 -10.85 -9.25
CA ASN A 164 -15.02 -9.66 -9.38
C ASN A 164 -14.61 -8.88 -10.64
N THR A 165 -15.57 -8.64 -11.53
CA THR A 165 -15.34 -7.85 -12.75
C THR A 165 -15.48 -6.36 -12.45
N TYR A 166 -14.36 -5.64 -12.40
CA TYR A 166 -14.38 -4.18 -12.41
C TYR A 166 -14.27 -3.68 -13.86
N ARG A 167 -15.32 -3.05 -14.39
CA ARG A 167 -15.24 -2.34 -15.68
C ARG A 167 -14.41 -1.07 -15.49
N LEU A 168 -13.28 -0.99 -16.20
CA LEU A 168 -12.68 0.30 -16.52
C LEU A 168 -13.46 0.88 -17.69
N SER A 169 -14.66 1.37 -17.41
CA SER A 169 -15.29 2.39 -18.25
C SER A 169 -14.35 3.59 -18.20
N CYS A 170 -13.93 4.12 -19.34
CA CYS A 170 -13.29 5.43 -19.35
C CYS A 170 -14.30 6.49 -18.86
N ASN A 171 -14.36 6.64 -17.53
CA ASN A 171 -14.75 7.76 -16.68
C ASN A 171 -14.67 7.26 -15.24
N HIS A 172 -13.56 7.58 -14.56
CA HIS A 172 -13.22 7.27 -13.17
C HIS A 172 -14.43 7.08 -12.24
N VAL A 173 -14.76 5.83 -11.92
CA VAL A 173 -15.56 5.49 -10.75
C VAL A 173 -14.73 4.55 -9.90
N TRP A 174 -13.80 5.14 -9.15
CA TRP A 174 -13.35 4.51 -7.92
C TRP A 174 -14.57 4.42 -7.00
N GLU A 175 -14.85 3.26 -6.41
CA GLU A 175 -15.84 3.19 -5.34
C GLU A 175 -15.42 4.19 -4.25
N ARG A 176 -16.32 5.11 -3.89
CA ARG A 176 -16.06 6.21 -2.93
C ARG A 176 -15.36 5.80 -1.62
N PRO A 177 -15.57 4.60 -1.05
CA PRO A 177 -14.83 4.14 0.13
C PRO A 177 -13.30 4.02 -0.10
N HIS A 178 -12.87 3.58 -1.29
CA HIS A 178 -11.46 3.41 -1.62
C HIS A 178 -10.76 4.76 -1.87
N VAL A 179 -11.47 5.77 -2.37
CA VAL A 179 -10.93 7.14 -2.53
C VAL A 179 -10.65 7.77 -1.18
N MET A 180 -11.59 7.66 -0.23
CA MET A 180 -11.43 8.27 1.10
C MET A 180 -10.28 7.63 1.87
N TYR A 181 -10.14 6.30 1.77
CA TYR A 181 -8.99 5.59 2.33
C TYR A 181 -7.69 5.98 1.62
N GLY A 182 -7.68 6.10 0.29
CA GLY A 182 -6.53 6.60 -0.47
C GLY A 182 -6.11 8.01 -0.03
N GLN A 183 -7.04 8.94 0.13
CA GLN A 183 -6.78 10.29 0.61
C GLN A 183 -6.25 10.32 2.04
N LEU A 184 -6.80 9.48 2.93
CA LEU A 184 -6.30 9.33 4.30
C LEU A 184 -4.85 8.82 4.32
N LEU A 185 -4.54 7.83 3.48
CA LEU A 185 -3.19 7.31 3.32
C LEU A 185 -2.22 8.37 2.76
N ASP A 186 -2.66 9.23 1.84
CA ASP A 186 -1.85 10.36 1.34
C ASP A 186 -1.55 11.39 2.43
N TRP A 187 -2.55 11.74 3.25
CA TRP A 187 -2.36 12.62 4.41
C TRP A 187 -1.39 12.01 5.43
N LEU A 188 -1.56 10.73 5.75
CA LEU A 188 -0.65 9.99 6.64
C LEU A 188 0.76 9.89 6.07
N ARG A 189 0.89 9.65 4.75
CA ARG A 189 2.17 9.66 4.06
C ARG A 189 2.86 11.01 4.17
N TYR A 190 2.13 12.10 3.97
CA TYR A 190 2.69 13.44 4.10
C TYR A 190 3.18 13.69 5.53
N LEU A 191 2.38 13.32 6.54
CA LEU A 191 2.78 13.45 7.94
C LEU A 191 4.01 12.61 8.29
N VAL A 192 4.03 11.32 7.92
CA VAL A 192 5.12 10.39 8.26
C VAL A 192 6.39 10.67 7.47
N ALA A 193 6.31 11.05 6.19
CA ALA A 193 7.49 11.35 5.38
C ALA A 193 8.15 12.68 5.77
N TRP A 194 7.36 13.67 6.19
CA TRP A 194 7.89 14.96 6.65
C TRP A 194 8.38 14.93 8.11
N GLN A 195 7.86 14.05 8.96
CA GLN A 195 8.28 13.94 10.37
C GLN A 195 9.81 13.80 10.56
N PRO A 196 10.53 12.88 9.88
CA PRO A 196 11.99 12.77 9.99
C PRO A 196 12.74 14.00 9.47
N VAL A 197 12.21 14.66 8.43
CA VAL A 197 12.79 15.90 7.89
C VAL A 197 12.62 17.02 8.90
N ILE A 198 11.43 17.17 9.49
CA ILE A 198 11.13 18.17 10.52
C ILE A 198 11.99 17.93 11.75
N ILE A 199 12.08 16.69 12.25
CA ILE A 199 12.89 16.36 13.43
C ILE A 199 14.37 16.60 13.17
N GLY A 200 14.89 16.15 12.01
CA GLY A 200 16.30 16.39 11.65
C GLY A 200 16.62 17.88 11.47
N LEU A 201 15.68 18.65 10.93
CA LEU A 201 15.83 20.11 10.75
C LEU A 201 15.75 20.83 12.11
N VAL A 202 14.82 20.45 12.99
CA VAL A 202 14.72 21.00 14.35
C VAL A 202 15.93 20.64 15.20
N GLN A 203 16.40 19.38 15.15
CA GLN A 203 17.63 18.95 15.83
C GLN A 203 18.85 19.67 15.26
N GLY A 204 18.93 19.82 13.93
CA GLY A 204 19.99 20.60 13.29
C GLY A 204 19.98 22.08 13.70
N ILE A 205 18.79 22.69 13.79
CA ILE A 205 18.64 24.07 14.30
C ILE A 205 19.04 24.15 15.76
N ASN A 206 18.60 23.23 16.62
CA ASN A 206 18.96 23.22 18.04
C ASN A 206 20.47 23.01 18.24
N TYR A 207 21.09 22.15 17.44
CA TYR A 207 22.54 21.95 17.44
C TYR A 207 23.30 23.22 17.01
N ILE A 208 22.87 23.88 15.92
CA ILE A 208 23.47 25.13 15.44
C ILE A 208 23.28 26.28 16.45
N LEU A 209 22.14 26.33 17.12
CA LEU A 209 21.83 27.33 18.15
C LEU A 209 22.39 26.98 19.53
N GLY A 210 23.06 25.83 19.70
CA GLY A 210 23.62 25.39 20.98
C GLY A 210 22.58 25.16 22.08
N LEU A 211 21.36 24.76 21.71
CA LEU A 211 20.23 24.47 22.59
C LEU A 211 20.14 22.97 22.99
N GLU A 212 21.18 22.19 22.70
CA GLU A 212 21.40 20.82 23.20
C GLU A 212 22.29 20.80 24.44
#